data_AF-A0A6C0JIP3-F1
#
_entry.id   AF-A0A6C0JIP3-F1
#
_cell.length_a   1.000
_cell.length_b   1.000
_cell.length_c   1.000
_cell.angle_alpha   90.00
_cell.angle_beta   90.00
_cell.angle_gamma   90.00
#
_symmetry.space_group_name_H-M   'P 1'
#
loop_
_entity.id
_entity.type
_entity.pdbx_description
1 polymer ?
#
loop_
_entity_poly.entity_id
_entity_poly.type
_entity_poly.pdbx_seq_one_letter_code
_entity_poly.pdbx_strand_id
1 'polypeptide(L)'
;MLPKNVLLLINEYSKPVTRPDWRTIKILTQYRLFINIQNNIYKKDLFYNLYKSMETTEWFYTLNYISRLGIESYIHKHKTYNNNLIVDLLKMEGIRHAQKVYIENLYKIEL
;
A
#
# COMPACT_ATOMS: atom_id res chain seq x y z
N MET A 1 -7.62 31.95 -40.92
CA MET A 1 -6.25 31.88 -40.37
C MET A 1 -6.24 32.69 -39.09
N LEU A 2 -6.07 32.06 -37.92
CA LEU A 2 -6.16 32.78 -36.65
C LEU A 2 -4.94 33.68 -36.43
N PRO A 3 -5.11 34.88 -35.85
CA PRO A 3 -4.00 35.76 -35.48
C PRO A 3 -2.97 35.05 -34.60
N LYS A 4 -1.68 35.33 -34.82
CA LYS A 4 -0.55 34.65 -34.17
C LYS A 4 -0.62 34.70 -32.63
N ASN A 5 -1.10 35.80 -32.08
CA ASN A 5 -1.36 36.03 -30.66
C ASN A 5 -2.48 35.13 -30.12
N VAL A 6 -3.53 34.87 -30.89
CA VAL A 6 -4.62 33.96 -30.51
C VAL A 6 -4.14 32.51 -30.53
N LEU A 7 -3.31 32.13 -31.50
CA LEU A 7 -2.69 30.80 -31.54
C LEU A 7 -1.73 30.56 -30.37
N LEU A 8 -0.98 31.59 -29.95
CA LEU A 8 -0.11 31.55 -28.77
C LEU A 8 -0.92 31.30 -27.49
N LEU A 9 -1.99 32.08 -27.28
CA LEU A 9 -2.90 31.93 -26.14
C LEU A 9 -3.53 30.54 -26.10
N ILE A 10 -4.05 30.06 -27.24
CA ILE A 10 -4.62 28.71 -27.31
C ILE A 10 -3.54 27.67 -26.96
N ASN A 11 -2.32 27.80 -27.47
CA ASN A 11 -1.24 26.84 -27.23
C ASN A 11 -0.70 26.88 -25.78
N GLU A 12 -0.80 28.02 -25.09
CA GLU A 12 -0.43 28.16 -23.68
C GLU A 12 -1.51 27.60 -22.76
N TYR A 13 -2.78 27.88 -23.03
CA TYR A 13 -3.91 27.45 -22.20
C TYR A 13 -4.44 26.04 -22.53
N SER A 14 -4.11 25.49 -23.70
CA SER A 14 -4.42 24.09 -24.04
C SER A 14 -3.45 23.09 -23.42
N LYS A 15 -2.32 23.56 -22.89
CA LYS A 15 -1.45 22.72 -22.07
C LYS A 15 -2.13 22.55 -20.70
N PRO A 16 -2.31 21.32 -20.21
CA PRO A 16 -2.84 21.12 -18.87
C PRO A 16 -1.90 21.81 -17.87
N VAL A 17 -2.41 22.84 -17.19
CA VAL A 17 -1.70 23.68 -16.20
C VAL A 17 -1.04 22.83 -15.11
N THR A 18 -1.61 21.66 -14.86
CA THR A 18 -1.04 20.59 -14.07
C THR A 18 -1.03 19.33 -14.93
N ARG A 19 0.06 19.10 -15.67
CA ARG A 19 0.39 17.75 -16.13
C ARG A 19 1.23 17.13 -15.02
N PRO A 20 0.65 16.49 -13.99
CA PRO A 20 1.47 15.72 -13.07
C PRO A 20 2.16 14.67 -13.94
N ASP A 21 3.49 14.75 -14.00
CA ASP A 21 4.27 13.84 -14.82
C ASP A 21 4.14 12.48 -14.18
N TRP A 22 3.18 11.68 -14.66
CA TRP A 22 2.80 10.40 -14.08
C TRP A 22 3.97 9.41 -14.05
N ARG A 23 5.05 9.70 -14.81
CA ARG A 23 6.33 8.99 -14.77
C ARG A 23 7.20 9.36 -13.56
N THR A 24 7.00 10.54 -12.98
CA THR A 24 7.72 11.02 -11.77
C THR A 24 6.86 10.99 -10.51
N ILE A 25 5.53 10.81 -10.63
CA ILE A 25 4.68 10.51 -9.48
C ILE A 25 5.17 9.18 -8.87
N LYS A 26 5.72 9.25 -7.66
CA LYS A 26 6.00 8.05 -6.87
C LYS A 26 4.67 7.34 -6.63
N ILE A 27 4.46 6.21 -7.32
CA ILE A 27 3.30 5.35 -7.07
C ILE A 27 3.38 4.89 -5.63
N LEU A 28 2.49 5.42 -4.79
CA LEU A 28 2.39 5.02 -3.40
C LEU A 28 1.70 3.65 -3.38
N THR A 29 2.38 2.65 -2.88
CA THR A 29 1.79 1.32 -2.72
C THR A 29 0.78 1.32 -1.58
N GLN A 30 -0.14 0.34 -1.58
CA GLN A 30 -1.15 0.18 -0.53
C GLN A 30 -0.51 0.13 0.87
N TYR A 31 0.63 -0.57 0.99
CA TYR A 31 1.40 -0.64 2.23
C TYR A 31 1.95 0.71 2.69
N ARG A 32 2.60 1.46 1.79
CA ARG A 32 3.14 2.78 2.13
C ARG A 32 2.05 3.78 2.50
N LEU A 33 0.91 3.71 1.81
CA LEU A 33 -0.28 4.50 2.14
C LEU A 33 -0.78 4.19 3.55
N PHE A 34 -0.93 2.89 3.86
CA PHE A 34 -1.38 2.42 5.16
C PHE A 34 -0.47 2.91 6.30
N ILE A 35 0.84 2.68 6.21
CA ILE A 35 1.81 3.10 7.23
C ILE A 35 1.83 4.63 7.42
N ASN A 36 1.81 5.38 6.32
CA ASN A 36 1.82 6.85 6.38
C ASN A 36 0.58 7.42 7.07
N ILE A 37 -0.58 6.79 6.89
CA ILE A 37 -1.82 7.22 7.52
C ILE A 37 -1.90 6.72 8.96
N GLN A 38 -1.48 5.48 9.24
CA GLN A 38 -1.45 4.90 10.59
C GLN A 38 -0.63 5.75 11.56
N ASN A 39 0.51 6.28 11.12
CA ASN A 39 1.39 7.11 11.95
C ASN A 39 0.89 8.55 12.14
N ASN A 40 -0.20 8.95 11.47
CA ASN A 40 -0.69 10.33 11.51
C ASN A 40 -1.95 10.47 12.38
N ILE A 41 -1.72 10.87 13.64
CA ILE A 41 -2.76 10.99 14.69
C ILE A 41 -3.89 11.96 14.31
N TYR A 42 -3.63 12.93 13.43
CA TYR A 42 -4.61 13.94 13.00
C TYR A 42 -5.56 13.46 11.90
N LYS A 43 -5.36 12.25 11.37
CA LYS A 43 -6.12 11.70 10.24
C LYS A 43 -6.97 10.49 10.64
N LYS A 44 -7.56 10.48 11.83
CA LYS A 44 -8.34 9.34 12.35
C LYS A 44 -9.49 8.92 11.43
N ASP A 45 -10.26 9.87 10.90
CA ASP A 45 -11.40 9.54 10.02
C ASP A 45 -10.93 8.99 8.68
N LEU A 46 -9.84 9.56 8.13
CA LEU A 46 -9.24 9.05 6.91
C LEU A 46 -8.64 7.66 7.13
N PHE A 47 -7.97 7.44 8.25
CA PHE A 47 -7.46 6.13 8.65
C PHE A 47 -8.59 5.12 8.75
N TYR A 48 -9.69 5.45 9.42
CA TYR A 48 -10.84 4.57 9.56
C TYR A 48 -11.45 4.18 8.20
N ASN A 49 -11.66 5.16 7.32
CA ASN A 49 -12.21 4.91 5.99
C ASN A 49 -11.27 4.07 5.11
N LEU A 50 -9.97 4.38 5.17
CA LEU A 50 -8.96 3.63 4.44
C LEU A 50 -8.83 2.20 4.98
N TYR A 51 -8.82 2.03 6.30
CA TYR A 51 -8.79 0.75 6.97
C TYR A 51 -9.98 -0.10 6.54
N LYS A 52 -11.20 0.45 6.61
CA LYS A 52 -12.42 -0.26 6.21
C LYS A 52 -12.40 -0.71 4.74
N SER A 53 -11.85 0.13 3.87
CA SER A 53 -11.67 -0.21 2.45
C SER A 53 -10.64 -1.34 2.27
N MET A 54 -9.51 -1.27 2.99
CA MET A 54 -8.43 -2.24 2.90
C MET A 54 -8.75 -3.56 3.61
N GLU A 55 -9.59 -3.56 4.64
CA GLU A 55 -9.90 -4.72 5.48
C GLU A 55 -10.39 -5.94 4.67
N THR A 56 -11.09 -5.68 3.57
CA THR A 56 -11.63 -6.71 2.68
C THR A 56 -10.63 -7.22 1.63
N THR A 57 -9.45 -6.60 1.54
CA THR A 57 -8.44 -6.98 0.55
C THR A 57 -7.61 -8.17 1.01
N GLU A 58 -7.26 -9.06 0.08
CA GLU A 58 -6.39 -10.21 0.35
C GLU A 58 -5.03 -9.79 0.91
N TRP A 59 -4.48 -8.69 0.41
CA TRP A 59 -3.23 -8.11 0.89
C TRP A 59 -3.31 -7.75 2.39
N PHE A 60 -4.37 -7.05 2.81
CA PHE A 60 -4.54 -6.66 4.20
C PHE A 60 -4.79 -7.85 5.12
N TYR A 61 -5.61 -8.80 4.65
CA TYR A 61 -5.82 -10.08 5.35
C TYR A 61 -4.49 -10.79 5.59
N THR A 62 -3.66 -10.90 4.54
CA THR A 62 -2.35 -11.56 4.60
C THR A 62 -1.43 -10.88 5.61
N LEU A 63 -1.32 -9.54 5.56
CA LEU A 63 -0.50 -8.78 6.50
C LEU A 63 -0.95 -8.96 7.95
N ASN A 64 -2.26 -8.84 8.20
CA ASN A 64 -2.83 -8.94 9.54
C ASN A 64 -2.74 -10.38 10.09
N TYR A 65 -2.90 -11.39 9.23
CA TYR A 65 -2.71 -12.78 9.63
C TYR A 65 -1.26 -13.03 10.05
N ILE A 66 -0.31 -12.64 9.21
CA ILE A 66 1.12 -12.86 9.45
C ILE A 66 1.61 -12.10 10.68
N SER A 67 1.15 -10.86 10.90
CA SER A 67 1.55 -10.08 12.09
C SER A 67 1.05 -10.66 13.41
N ARG A 68 0.00 -11.48 13.37
CA ARG A 68 -0.61 -12.09 14.56
C ARG A 68 -0.17 -13.54 14.78
N LEU A 69 -0.01 -14.31 13.71
CA LEU A 69 0.18 -15.77 13.76
C LEU A 69 1.48 -16.25 13.11
N GLY A 70 2.24 -15.33 12.48
CA GLY A 70 3.49 -15.64 11.81
C GLY A 70 3.32 -16.15 10.39
N ILE A 71 4.39 -15.98 9.60
CA ILE A 71 4.42 -16.37 8.18
C ILE A 71 4.33 -17.89 7.99
N GLU A 72 4.88 -18.69 8.90
CA GLU A 72 4.84 -20.15 8.82
C GLU A 72 3.42 -20.69 8.95
N SER A 73 2.62 -20.15 9.88
CA SER A 73 1.21 -20.49 10.04
C SER A 73 0.42 -20.15 8.78
N TYR A 74 0.69 -18.99 8.17
CA TYR A 74 0.05 -18.59 6.93
C TYR A 74 0.39 -19.55 5.78
N ILE A 75 1.68 -19.87 5.62
CA ILE A 75 2.12 -20.83 4.61
C ILE A 75 1.47 -22.19 4.84
N HIS A 76 1.48 -22.72 6.07
CA HIS A 76 0.88 -24.01 6.39
C HIS A 76 -0.60 -24.06 6.01
N LYS A 77 -1.36 -23.02 6.33
CA LYS A 77 -2.79 -22.90 6.02
C LYS A 77 -3.09 -22.85 4.51
N HIS A 78 -2.19 -22.26 3.73
CA HIS A 78 -2.43 -21.98 2.30
C HIS A 78 -1.58 -22.83 1.34
N LYS A 79 -0.71 -23.71 1.85
CA LYS A 79 0.24 -24.52 1.06
C LYS A 79 -0.44 -25.43 0.04
N THR A 80 -1.67 -25.87 0.31
CA THR A 80 -2.45 -26.75 -0.58
C THR A 80 -2.98 -26.04 -1.83
N TYR A 81 -2.94 -24.71 -1.87
CA TYR A 81 -3.59 -23.92 -2.93
C TYR A 81 -2.61 -23.21 -3.87
N ASN A 82 -1.34 -23.02 -3.46
CA ASN A 82 -0.36 -22.31 -4.29
C ASN A 82 1.07 -22.83 -4.05
N ASN A 83 1.62 -23.54 -5.05
CA ASN A 83 3.00 -24.04 -5.02
C ASN A 83 4.07 -22.92 -5.04
N ASN A 84 3.71 -21.72 -5.50
CA ASN A 84 4.58 -20.54 -5.56
C ASN A 84 4.32 -19.53 -4.44
N LEU A 85 3.49 -19.89 -3.44
CA LEU A 85 3.04 -19.00 -2.37
C LEU A 85 4.18 -18.22 -1.69
N ILE A 86 5.30 -18.89 -1.45
CA ILE A 86 6.47 -18.27 -0.79
C ILE A 86 7.06 -17.17 -1.68
N VAL A 87 7.18 -17.41 -2.98
CA VAL A 87 7.73 -16.43 -3.93
C VAL A 87 6.80 -15.22 -4.03
N ASP A 88 5.50 -15.43 -4.04
CA ASP A 88 4.50 -14.36 -4.11
C ASP A 88 4.48 -13.52 -2.81
N LEU A 89 4.54 -14.19 -1.65
CA LEU A 89 4.67 -13.53 -0.34
C LEU A 89 5.94 -12.69 -0.24
N LEU A 90 7.08 -13.18 -0.75
CA LEU A 90 8.33 -12.41 -0.70
C LEU A 90 8.31 -11.16 -1.60
N LYS A 91 7.46 -11.14 -2.64
CA LYS A 91 7.25 -9.98 -3.51
C LYS A 91 6.28 -8.96 -2.91
N MET A 92 5.39 -9.38 -2.02
CA MET A 92 4.42 -8.49 -1.38
C MET A 92 5.10 -7.50 -0.43
N GLU A 93 4.85 -6.21 -0.65
CA GLU A 93 5.38 -5.15 0.22
C GLU A 93 4.67 -5.18 1.58
N GLY A 94 5.46 -5.06 2.66
CA GLY A 94 4.97 -5.07 4.04
C GLY A 94 5.08 -6.43 4.76
N ILE A 95 5.28 -7.54 4.04
CA ILE A 95 5.36 -8.88 4.66
C ILE A 95 6.50 -9.00 5.66
N ARG A 96 7.69 -8.45 5.33
CA ARG A 96 8.84 -8.41 6.26
C ARG A 96 8.52 -7.63 7.54
N HIS A 97 7.78 -6.53 7.40
CA HIS A 97 7.36 -5.74 8.56
C HIS A 97 6.33 -6.49 9.40
N ALA A 98 5.34 -7.12 8.78
CA ALA A 98 4.37 -7.96 9.49
C ALA A 98 5.06 -9.09 10.28
N GLN A 99 6.03 -9.77 9.67
CA GLN A 99 6.80 -10.80 10.37
C GLN A 99 7.61 -10.23 11.54
N LYS A 100 8.20 -9.04 11.39
CA LYS A 100 8.91 -8.36 12.49
C LYS A 100 7.97 -8.06 13.66
N VAL A 101 6.77 -7.54 13.38
CA VAL A 101 5.75 -7.25 14.39
C VAL A 101 5.33 -8.52 15.14
N TYR A 102 5.16 -9.64 14.42
CA TYR A 102 4.86 -10.93 15.04
C TYR A 102 5.96 -11.36 16.03
N ILE A 103 7.22 -11.30 15.60
CA ILE A 103 8.38 -11.65 16.44
C ILE A 103 8.43 -10.75 17.69
N GLU A 104 8.25 -9.43 17.52
CA GLU A 104 8.22 -8.49 18.66
C GLU A 104 7.08 -8.79 19.64
N ASN A 105 5.91 -9.24 19.14
CA ASN A 105 4.79 -9.60 20.00
C ASN A 105 5.03 -10.91 20.76
N LEU A 106 5.72 -11.89 20.17
CA LEU A 106 6.10 -13.11 20.88
C LEU A 106 6.97 -12.79 22.11
N TYR A 107 8.02 -11.99 21.92
CA TYR A 107 8.95 -11.64 23.01
C TYR A 107 8.34 -10.72 24.07
N LYS A 108 7.25 -10.02 23.78
CA LYS A 108 6.50 -9.23 24.78
C LYS A 108 5.63 -10.08 25.71
N ILE A 109 5.33 -11.32 25.33
CA ILE A 109 4.50 -12.24 26.13
C ILE A 109 5.38 -13.06 27.10
N GLU A 110 6.69 -13.14 26.84
CA GLU A 110 7.66 -13.91 27.64
C GLU A 110 8.32 -13.12 28.79
N LEU A 111 7.93 -11.85 29.01
CA LEU A 111 8.39 -10.97 30.10
C LEU A 111 7.24 -10.62 31.04
#